data_AF-A0A7Y7NNA1-F1
#
_entry.id   AF-A0A7Y7NNA1-F1
#
_cell.length_a   1.000
_cell.length_b   1.000
_cell.length_c   1.000
_cell.angle_alpha   90.00
_cell.angle_beta   90.00
_cell.angle_gamma   90.00
#
_symmetry.space_group_name_H-M   'P 1'
#
loop_
_entity.id
_entity.type
_entity.pdbx_description
1 polymer ?
#
loop_
_entity_poly.entity_id
_entity_poly.type
_entity_poly.pdbx_seq_one_letter_code
_entity_poly.pdbx_strand_id
1 'polypeptide(L)'
;MSMKKITISICSQNHIRDNWKVNLEGDEFNAFTEGLSEELAAFGVELDCIRNDVVTVNVNSYADLLNAVRVTSPSDGFINKCVGHIIGQSQNLKLFEDIKRAVNRVAFAPETVEPDDSNRKVCHNCGCGC
;
A
#
# COMPACT_ATOMS: atom_id res chain seq x y z
N MET A 1 -13.11 14.14 18.45
CA MET A 1 -13.24 13.52 17.12
C MET A 1 -12.22 12.39 17.07
N SER A 2 -12.62 11.17 16.72
CA SER A 2 -11.66 10.06 16.61
C SER A 2 -10.80 10.31 15.38
N MET A 3 -9.48 10.28 15.56
CA MET A 3 -8.54 10.39 14.44
C MET A 3 -8.70 9.17 13.53
N LYS A 4 -8.69 9.38 12.21
CA LYS A 4 -8.73 8.27 11.25
C LYS A 4 -7.36 7.61 11.23
N LYS A 5 -7.30 6.29 11.38
CA LYS A 5 -6.03 5.55 11.43
C LYS A 5 -5.83 4.76 10.14
N ILE A 6 -4.72 5.04 9.46
CA ILE A 6 -4.26 4.30 8.28
C ILE A 6 -2.95 3.60 8.64
N THR A 7 -2.81 2.35 8.24
CA THR A 7 -1.57 1.58 8.42
C THR A 7 -1.08 1.07 7.08
N ILE A 8 0.17 1.39 6.74
CA ILE A 8 0.92 0.76 5.66
C ILE A 8 1.58 -0.49 6.23
N SER A 9 1.32 -1.66 5.66
CA SER A 9 2.07 -2.88 5.99
C SER A 9 2.94 -3.30 4.82
N ILE A 10 4.23 -3.48 5.07
CA ILE A 10 5.18 -4.01 4.08
C ILE A 10 5.31 -5.51 4.29
N CYS A 11 4.84 -6.30 3.33
CA CYS A 11 5.00 -7.74 3.31
C CYS A 11 6.45 -8.13 3.03
N SER A 12 6.86 -9.32 3.49
CA SER A 12 8.09 -9.97 3.03
C SER A 12 8.11 -10.10 1.51
N GLN A 13 9.29 -9.97 0.91
CA GLN A 13 9.45 -9.96 -0.55
C GLN A 13 10.46 -11.00 -1.00
N ASN A 14 10.02 -11.93 -1.84
CA ASN A 14 10.90 -12.84 -2.55
C ASN A 14 11.07 -12.32 -3.99
N HIS A 15 12.15 -11.60 -4.25
CA HIS A 15 12.43 -11.00 -5.57
C HIS A 15 12.97 -12.07 -6.53
N ILE A 16 12.15 -12.44 -7.51
CA ILE A 16 12.53 -13.38 -8.59
C ILE A 16 13.38 -12.65 -9.65
N ARG A 17 13.23 -11.33 -9.76
CA ARG A 17 14.01 -10.46 -10.66
C ARG A 17 14.53 -9.25 -9.90
N ASP A 18 15.75 -8.81 -10.23
CA ASP A 18 16.39 -7.67 -9.54
C ASP A 18 15.81 -6.31 -9.93
N ASN A 19 15.16 -6.20 -11.09
CA ASN A 19 14.69 -4.93 -11.66
C ASN A 19 13.56 -4.25 -10.85
N TRP A 20 13.05 -4.91 -9.81
CA TRP A 20 11.99 -4.40 -8.95
C TRP A 20 12.40 -4.30 -7.48
N LYS A 21 13.69 -4.47 -7.18
CA LYS A 21 14.20 -4.27 -5.82
C LYS A 21 14.11 -2.80 -5.43
N VAL A 22 13.37 -2.52 -4.38
CA VAL A 22 13.27 -1.20 -3.75
C VAL A 22 13.62 -1.35 -2.28
N ASN A 23 14.44 -0.44 -1.77
CA ASN A 23 14.81 -0.44 -0.36
C ASN A 23 13.67 0.16 0.49
N LEU A 24 12.79 -0.71 1.01
CA LEU A 24 11.70 -0.33 1.92
C LEU A 24 12.10 -0.40 3.40
N GLU A 25 13.40 -0.42 3.70
CA GLU A 25 13.95 -0.42 5.07
C GLU A 25 14.97 0.70 5.29
N GLY A 26 15.36 1.40 4.23
CA GLY A 26 16.37 2.44 4.29
C GLY A 26 15.83 3.80 4.70
N ASP A 27 16.76 4.70 5.02
CA ASP A 27 16.49 6.07 5.46
C ASP A 27 15.60 6.85 4.50
N GLU A 28 15.72 6.61 3.19
CA GLU A 28 14.89 7.25 2.17
C GLU A 28 13.40 6.90 2.34
N PHE A 29 13.10 5.62 2.61
CA PHE A 29 11.73 5.17 2.82
C PHE A 29 11.19 5.66 4.17
N ASN A 30 12.02 5.65 5.21
CA ASN A 30 11.64 6.17 6.52
C ASN A 30 11.29 7.65 6.45
N ALA A 31 12.16 8.48 5.86
CA ALA A 31 11.92 9.91 5.65
C ALA A 31 10.66 10.17 4.80
N PHE A 32 10.41 9.35 3.77
CA PHE A 32 9.18 9.40 3.00
C PHE A 32 7.94 9.13 3.87
N THR A 33 7.95 8.09 4.71
CA THR A 33 6.80 7.75 5.55
C THR A 33 6.56 8.77 6.67
N GLU A 34 7.63 9.33 7.24
CA GLU A 34 7.56 10.40 8.24
C GLU A 34 6.95 11.66 7.63
N GLY A 35 7.47 12.13 6.49
CA GLY A 35 6.92 13.30 5.80
C GLY A 35 5.46 13.11 5.39
N LEU A 36 5.09 11.92 4.91
CA LEU A 36 3.68 11.62 4.59
C LEU A 36 2.79 11.61 5.84
N SER A 37 3.29 11.10 6.97
CA SER A 37 2.57 11.10 8.24
C SER A 37 2.33 12.53 8.75
N GLU A 38 3.34 13.40 8.69
CA GLU A 38 3.22 14.82 9.03
C GLU A 38 2.20 15.56 8.15
N GLU A 39 2.24 15.33 6.83
CA GLU A 39 1.26 15.89 5.90
C GLU A 39 -0.18 15.49 6.27
N LEU A 40 -0.40 14.22 6.61
CA LEU A 40 -1.72 13.67 6.93
C LEU A 40 -2.23 14.06 8.32
N ALA A 41 -1.33 14.25 9.28
CA ALA A 41 -1.67 14.68 10.63
C ALA A 41 -2.39 16.03 10.62
N ALA A 42 -2.04 16.94 9.71
CA ALA A 42 -2.72 18.22 9.51
C ALA A 42 -4.22 18.08 9.14
N PHE A 43 -4.63 16.92 8.63
CA PHE A 43 -6.01 16.59 8.28
C PHE A 43 -6.69 15.65 9.28
N GLY A 44 -6.07 15.37 10.44
CA GLY A 44 -6.62 14.45 11.44
C GLY A 44 -6.57 12.99 11.01
N VAL A 45 -5.53 12.62 10.24
CA VAL A 45 -5.25 11.24 9.84
C VAL A 45 -3.93 10.80 10.47
N GLU A 46 -3.96 9.69 11.20
CA GLU A 46 -2.79 9.00 11.72
C GLU A 46 -2.28 8.02 10.66
N LEU A 47 -0.99 8.07 10.35
CA LEU A 47 -0.34 7.11 9.46
C LEU A 47 0.73 6.33 10.22
N ASP A 48 0.56 5.02 10.28
CA ASP A 48 1.58 4.08 10.73
C ASP A 48 2.19 3.32 9.54
N CYS A 49 3.46 2.91 9.69
CA CYS A 49 4.09 1.97 8.79
C CYS A 49 4.67 0.79 9.59
N ILE A 50 4.30 -0.43 9.22
CA ILE A 50 4.71 -1.67 9.89
C ILE A 50 5.28 -2.69 8.90
N ARG A 51 6.05 -3.65 9.42
CA ARG A 51 6.46 -4.85 8.68
C ARG A 51 5.47 -5.97 8.95
N ASN A 52 5.19 -6.76 7.92
CA ASN A 52 4.35 -7.95 8.02
C ASN A 52 5.07 -9.14 7.40
N ASP A 53 5.83 -9.84 8.24
CA ASP A 53 6.63 -10.98 7.80
C ASP A 53 5.79 -12.28 7.68
N VAL A 54 4.50 -12.24 8.02
CA VAL A 54 3.57 -13.38 7.94
C VAL A 54 3.26 -13.73 6.48
N VAL A 55 3.22 -12.72 5.60
CA VAL A 55 2.92 -12.89 4.18
C VAL A 55 4.16 -12.57 3.36
N THR A 56 4.55 -13.49 2.48
CA THR A 56 5.63 -13.26 1.51
C THR A 56 5.06 -13.16 0.10
N VAL A 57 5.39 -12.09 -0.61
CA VAL A 57 5.00 -11.87 -2.00
C VAL A 57 6.17 -12.18 -2.92
N ASN A 58 5.93 -13.01 -3.94
CA ASN A 58 6.90 -13.29 -4.99
C ASN A 58 6.93 -12.14 -6.00
N VAL A 59 7.98 -11.32 -6.01
CA VAL A 59 8.06 -10.15 -6.87
C VAL A 59 8.70 -10.52 -8.21
N ASN A 60 7.87 -10.64 -9.25
CA ASN A 60 8.31 -10.89 -10.64
C ASN A 60 7.98 -9.71 -11.58
N SER A 61 7.06 -8.84 -11.16
CA SER A 61 6.62 -7.65 -11.89
C SER A 61 6.41 -6.48 -10.93
N TYR A 62 6.29 -5.27 -11.49
CA TYR A 62 5.91 -4.09 -10.70
C TYR A 62 4.54 -4.24 -10.03
N ALA A 63 3.60 -4.94 -10.67
CA ALA A 63 2.29 -5.22 -10.07
C ALA A 63 2.44 -6.07 -8.80
N ASP A 64 3.35 -7.05 -8.79
CA ASP A 64 3.66 -7.83 -7.59
C ASP A 64 4.30 -6.97 -6.50
N LEU A 65 5.17 -6.03 -6.88
CA LEU A 65 5.75 -5.07 -5.94
C LEU A 65 4.67 -4.21 -5.27
N LEU A 66 3.68 -3.73 -6.04
CA LEU A 66 2.53 -3.02 -5.48
C LEU A 66 1.67 -3.93 -4.57
N ASN A 67 1.66 -5.24 -4.80
CA ASN A 67 0.97 -6.20 -3.95
C ASN A 67 1.72 -6.50 -2.64
N ALA A 68 3.02 -6.21 -2.57
CA ALA A 68 3.81 -6.34 -1.35
C ALA A 68 3.57 -5.20 -0.35
N VAL A 69 2.85 -4.15 -0.75
CA VAL A 69 2.49 -3.03 0.13
C VAL A 69 0.98 -3.02 0.36
N ARG A 70 0.58 -3.02 1.63
CA ARG A 70 -0.81 -3.07 2.07
C ARG A 70 -1.21 -1.81 2.79
N VAL A 71 -2.48 -1.47 2.67
CA VAL A 71 -3.11 -0.36 3.37
C VAL A 71 -4.34 -0.89 4.11
N THR A 72 -4.40 -0.55 5.39
CA THR A 72 -5.52 -0.83 6.29
C THR A 72 -6.07 0.50 6.79
N SER A 73 -7.39 0.62 6.81
CA SER A 73 -8.13 1.73 7.41
C SER A 73 -9.45 1.19 7.94
N PRO A 74 -9.50 0.80 9.24
CA PRO A 74 -10.67 0.11 9.79
C PRO A 74 -11.95 0.96 9.75
N SER A 75 -11.82 2.29 9.87
CA SER A 75 -12.95 3.21 9.79
C SER A 75 -13.60 3.26 8.41
N ASP A 76 -12.88 2.88 7.35
CA ASP A 76 -13.41 2.79 5.98
C ASP A 76 -13.70 1.34 5.56
N GLY A 77 -13.57 0.37 6.47
CA GLY A 77 -13.77 -1.06 6.17
C GLY A 77 -12.61 -1.71 5.41
N PHE A 78 -11.45 -1.05 5.26
CA PHE A 78 -10.28 -1.64 4.62
C PHE A 78 -9.43 -2.39 5.64
N ILE A 79 -9.39 -3.72 5.52
CA ILE A 79 -8.62 -4.56 6.45
C ILE A 79 -7.21 -4.90 5.94
N ASN A 80 -7.00 -5.04 4.62
CA ASN A 80 -5.71 -5.47 4.05
C ASN A 80 -5.58 -5.23 2.53
N LYS A 81 -5.87 -4.02 2.05
CA LYS A 81 -5.90 -3.73 0.60
C LYS A 81 -4.50 -3.54 0.04
N CYS A 82 -4.13 -4.19 -1.07
CA CYS A 82 -2.86 -3.86 -1.73
C CYS A 82 -2.92 -2.48 -2.41
N VAL A 83 -1.77 -1.82 -2.49
CA VAL A 83 -1.61 -0.56 -3.22
C VAL A 83 -2.09 -0.72 -4.67
N GLY A 84 -1.76 -1.85 -5.31
CA GLY A 84 -2.20 -2.16 -6.68
C GLY A 84 -3.73 -2.23 -6.84
N HIS A 85 -4.46 -2.69 -5.82
CA HIS A 85 -5.93 -2.69 -5.83
C HIS A 85 -6.48 -1.26 -5.72
N ILE A 86 -5.89 -0.46 -4.83
CA ILE A 86 -6.35 0.91 -4.53
C ILE A 86 -6.17 1.85 -5.73
N ILE A 87 -5.03 1.74 -6.43
CA ILE A 87 -4.68 2.69 -7.49
C ILE A 87 -4.79 2.11 -8.91
N GLY A 88 -4.99 0.80 -9.04
CA GLY A 88 -4.88 0.10 -10.30
C GLY A 88 -3.45 0.11 -10.86
N GLN A 89 -3.33 0.35 -12.17
CA GLN A 89 -2.03 0.36 -12.85
C GLN A 89 -1.23 1.62 -12.53
N SER A 90 0.03 1.43 -12.13
CA SER A 90 1.00 2.53 -12.01
C SER A 90 1.35 3.10 -13.38
N GLN A 91 1.41 4.43 -13.45
CA GLN A 91 1.73 5.16 -14.68
C GLN A 91 3.23 5.36 -14.85
N ASN A 92 3.95 5.54 -13.73
CA ASN A 92 5.36 5.93 -13.73
C ASN A 92 6.30 4.86 -13.18
N LEU A 93 5.75 3.77 -12.62
CA LEU A 93 6.51 2.70 -11.97
C LEU A 93 7.40 3.21 -10.81
N LYS A 94 6.88 4.18 -10.05
CA LYS A 94 7.56 4.81 -8.92
C LYS A 94 6.83 4.49 -7.62
N LEU A 95 7.43 3.61 -6.81
CA LEU A 95 6.74 2.99 -5.68
C LEU A 95 6.28 4.02 -4.64
N PHE A 96 7.10 5.02 -4.31
CA PHE A 96 6.73 6.01 -3.28
C PHE A 96 5.59 6.92 -3.75
N GLU A 97 5.58 7.31 -5.03
CA GLU A 97 4.46 8.05 -5.64
C GLU A 97 3.16 7.21 -5.58
N ASP A 98 3.26 5.92 -5.87
CA ASP A 98 2.11 5.00 -5.84
C ASP A 98 1.59 4.74 -4.42
N ILE A 99 2.47 4.57 -3.43
CA ILE A 99 2.09 4.47 -2.01
C ILE A 99 1.39 5.74 -1.56
N LYS A 100 1.96 6.92 -1.83
CA LYS A 100 1.33 8.21 -1.49
C LYS A 100 -0.04 8.35 -2.12
N ARG A 101 -0.19 7.96 -3.40
CA ARG A 101 -1.48 7.97 -4.10
C ARG A 101 -2.50 7.03 -3.46
N ALA A 102 -2.09 5.84 -3.05
CA ALA A 102 -2.97 4.89 -2.38
C ALA A 102 -3.44 5.42 -1.02
N VAL A 103 -2.50 5.89 -0.19
CA VAL A 103 -2.80 6.44 1.14
C VAL A 103 -3.70 7.65 1.03
N ASN A 104 -3.43 8.60 0.13
CA ASN A 104 -4.27 9.78 -0.07
C ASN A 104 -5.68 9.41 -0.57
N ARG A 105 -5.78 8.41 -1.46
CA ARG A 105 -7.09 7.92 -1.90
C ARG A 105 -7.87 7.33 -0.74
N VAL A 106 -7.25 6.51 0.11
CA VAL A 106 -7.89 5.97 1.32
C VAL A 106 -8.24 7.09 2.31
N ALA A 107 -7.36 8.06 2.51
CA ALA A 107 -7.58 9.16 3.45
C ALA A 107 -8.78 10.04 3.05
N PHE A 108 -8.86 10.43 1.78
CA PHE A 108 -9.74 11.52 1.34
C PHE A 108 -10.88 11.09 0.39
N ALA A 109 -10.80 9.92 -0.24
CA ALA A 109 -11.83 9.42 -1.16
C ALA A 109 -11.95 7.88 -1.10
N PRO A 110 -12.10 7.28 0.10
CA PRO A 110 -12.11 5.82 0.28
C PRO A 110 -13.23 5.14 -0.53
N GLU A 111 -14.38 5.79 -0.71
CA GLU A 111 -15.51 5.30 -1.50
C GLU A 111 -15.18 5.09 -2.99
N THR A 112 -14.07 5.65 -3.48
CA THR A 112 -13.59 5.45 -4.85
C THR A 112 -12.67 4.23 -5.00
N VAL A 113 -12.37 3.53 -3.91
CA VAL A 113 -11.66 2.25 -3.93
C VAL A 113 -12.67 1.16 -4.23
N GLU A 114 -12.42 0.42 -5.32
CA GLU A 114 -13.28 -0.67 -5.75
C GLU A 114 -13.43 -1.76 -4.67
N PRO A 115 -14.60 -2.41 -4.55
CA PRO A 115 -14.82 -3.53 -3.62
C PRO A 115 -14.04 -4.79 -4.07
N ASP A 116 -13.84 -5.75 -3.17
CA ASP A 116 -13.06 -6.98 -3.41
C ASP A 116 -13.63 -7.82 -4.55
N ASP A 117 -14.96 -7.93 -4.65
CA ASP A 117 -15.69 -8.72 -5.66
C ASP A 117 -15.64 -8.14 -7.09
N SER A 118 -14.99 -6.99 -7.29
CA SER A 118 -14.87 -6.36 -8.62
C SER A 118 -13.82 -7.05 -9.49
N ASN A 119 -14.14 -8.27 -9.91
CA ASN A 119 -13.62 -9.13 -10.97
C ASN A 119 -12.47 -8.59 -11.89
N ARG A 120 -11.32 -8.18 -11.32
CA ARG A 120 -10.10 -7.91 -12.06
C ARG A 120 -9.23 -9.17 -12.05
N LYS A 121 -9.02 -9.75 -13.23
CA LYS A 121 -8.10 -10.87 -13.55
C LYS A 121 -6.61 -10.66 -13.15
N VAL A 122 -6.28 -9.66 -12.33
CA VAL A 122 -4.90 -9.16 -12.14
C VAL A 122 -4.33 -9.49 -10.74
N CYS A 123 -5.15 -9.83 -9.74
CA CYS A 123 -4.67 -10.12 -8.38
C CYS A 123 -4.50 -11.63 -8.15
N HIS A 124 -3.52 -12.28 -8.80
CA HIS A 124 -3.29 -13.73 -8.59
C HIS A 124 -2.10 -14.05 -7.67
N ASN A 125 -1.37 -13.03 -7.18
CA ASN A 125 -0.17 -13.22 -6.36
C ASN A 125 -0.17 -12.37 -5.09
N CYS A 126 -1.36 -11.86 -4.71
CA CYS A 126 -1.52 -10.95 -3.60
C CYS A 126 -1.92 -11.66 -2.29
N GLY A 127 -2.47 -12.87 -2.31
CA GLY A 127 -2.78 -13.62 -1.07
C GLY A 127 -3.72 -12.89 -0.09
N CYS A 128 -4.42 -11.84 -0.51
CA CYS A 128 -5.35 -11.09 0.34
C CYS A 128 -6.76 -11.70 0.42
N GLY A 129 -6.98 -12.84 -0.22
CA GLY A 129 -8.27 -13.54 -0.17
C GLY A 129 -9.44 -12.77 -0.81
N CYS A 130 -9.15 -11.87 -1.75
CA CYS A 130 -10.12 -11.25 -2.64
C CYS A 130 -10.72 -12.27 -3.63
#